data_AF-A0A436R2B3-F1
#
_entry.id   AF-A0A436R2B3-F1
#
_cell.length_a   1.000
_cell.length_b   1.000
_cell.length_c   1.000
_cell.angle_alpha   90.00
_cell.angle_beta   90.00
_cell.angle_gamma   90.00
#
_symmetry.space_group_name_H-M   'P 1'
#
loop_
_entity.id
_entity.type
_entity.pdbx_description
1 polymer ?
#
loop_
_entity_poly.entity_id
_entity_poly.type
_entity_poly.pdbx_seq_one_letter_code
_entity_poly.pdbx_strand_id
1 'polypeptide(L)'
;MQKRRLGRTDLLIAPLVLGGNVFGWTADEKTSFDLLDRFAGACLNAIDTADAYSRWVPGNKGGESETIIGNWMKSRGNRDKVVIITKVGSDMG
;
A
#
# COMPACT_ATOMS: atom_id res chain seq x y z
N MET A 1 -14.67 7.48 10.11
CA MET A 1 -15.06 6.09 9.80
C MET A 1 -14.77 5.20 11.01
N GLN A 2 -15.60 4.21 11.32
CA GLN A 2 -15.38 3.32 12.48
C GLN A 2 -14.32 2.27 12.16
N LYS A 3 -13.20 2.29 12.90
CA LYS A 3 -12.17 1.25 12.83
C LYS A 3 -12.55 0.04 13.68
N ARG A 4 -12.04 -1.14 13.31
CA ARG A 4 -12.26 -2.42 13.99
C ARG A 4 -10.91 -3.08 14.27
N ARG A 5 -10.83 -3.89 15.33
CA ARG A 5 -9.62 -4.70 15.60
C ARG A 5 -9.42 -5.73 14.50
N LEU A 6 -8.18 -5.90 14.05
CA LEU A 6 -7.80 -6.94 13.12
C LEU A 6 -7.55 -8.25 13.89
N GLY A 7 -8.57 -9.12 13.93
CA GLY A 7 -8.50 -10.39 14.65
C GLY A 7 -8.25 -10.17 16.16
N ARG A 8 -7.24 -10.86 16.70
CA ARG A 8 -6.83 -10.77 18.12
C ARG A 8 -5.69 -9.78 18.37
N THR A 9 -5.37 -8.94 17.39
CA THR A 9 -4.27 -7.97 17.50
C THR A 9 -4.75 -6.63 18.09
N ASP A 10 -3.81 -5.74 18.38
CA ASP A 10 -4.09 -4.36 18.75
C ASP A 10 -4.15 -3.41 17.52
N LEU A 11 -4.07 -3.94 16.30
CA LEU A 11 -4.20 -3.15 15.08
C LEU A 11 -5.67 -2.77 14.84
N LEU A 12 -5.91 -1.49 14.62
CA LEU A 12 -7.22 -0.93 14.29
C LEU A 12 -7.24 -0.48 12.82
N ILE A 13 -8.11 -1.10 12.01
CA ILE A 13 -8.26 -0.77 10.59
C ILE A 13 -9.70 -0.37 10.27
N ALA A 14 -9.89 0.53 9.32
CA ALA A 14 -11.19 0.70 8.67
C ALA A 14 -11.59 -0.60 7.96
N PRO A 15 -12.91 -0.89 7.76
CA PRO A 15 -13.38 -2.13 7.14
C PRO A 15 -13.18 -2.14 5.60
N LEU A 16 -12.10 -1.54 5.12
CA LEU A 16 -11.65 -1.52 3.73
C LEU A 16 -10.12 -1.43 3.70
N VAL A 17 -9.50 -2.30 2.91
CA VAL A 17 -8.05 -2.33 2.67
C VAL A 17 -7.79 -1.95 1.22
N LEU A 18 -6.85 -1.03 0.99
CA LEU A 18 -6.44 -0.64 -0.35
C LEU A 18 -5.36 -1.60 -0.87
N GLY A 19 -5.65 -2.33 -1.94
CA GLY A 19 -4.65 -3.14 -2.64
C GLY A 19 -3.71 -2.28 -3.49
N GLY A 20 -2.40 -2.45 -3.32
CA GLY A 20 -1.36 -1.71 -4.02
C GLY A 20 -0.77 -2.41 -5.25
N ASN A 21 -1.35 -3.51 -5.72
CA ASN A 21 -0.82 -4.30 -6.85
C ASN A 21 -0.80 -3.56 -8.20
N VAL A 22 -1.47 -2.41 -8.29
CA VAL A 22 -1.50 -1.58 -9.52
C VAL A 22 -0.47 -0.45 -9.52
N PHE A 23 0.15 -0.17 -8.36
CA PHE A 23 1.15 0.88 -8.22
C PHE A 23 2.44 0.49 -8.94
N GLY A 24 2.94 1.37 -9.81
CA GLY A 24 4.07 1.10 -10.69
C GLY A 24 3.70 0.25 -11.91
N TRP A 25 2.41 0.05 -12.18
CA TRP A 25 1.88 -0.63 -13.36
C TRP A 25 0.84 0.23 -14.09
N THR A 26 -0.44 0.05 -13.80
CA THR A 26 -1.53 0.84 -14.40
C THR A 26 -1.74 2.17 -13.68
N ALA A 27 -1.16 2.35 -12.50
CA ALA A 27 -1.04 3.62 -11.80
C ALA A 27 0.43 3.99 -11.67
N ASP A 28 0.84 5.09 -12.29
CA ASP A 28 2.16 5.68 -12.07
C ASP A 28 2.29 6.25 -10.64
N GLU A 29 3.48 6.72 -10.26
CA GLU A 29 3.71 7.22 -8.90
C GLU A 29 2.77 8.37 -8.54
N LYS A 30 2.58 9.33 -9.46
CA LYS A 30 1.69 10.47 -9.23
C LYS A 30 0.25 10.01 -8.99
N THR A 31 -0.28 9.14 -9.85
CA THR A 31 -1.65 8.60 -9.71
C THR A 31 -1.78 7.78 -8.43
N SER A 32 -0.75 7.02 -8.07
CA SER A 32 -0.71 6.26 -6.82
C SER A 32 -0.77 7.18 -5.60
N PHE A 33 -0.03 8.31 -5.61
CA PHE A 33 -0.12 9.33 -4.57
C PHE A 33 -1.52 9.93 -4.48
N ASP A 34 -2.13 10.28 -5.60
CA ASP A 34 -3.49 10.84 -5.64
C ASP A 34 -4.52 9.85 -5.05
N LEU A 35 -4.39 8.55 -5.34
CA LEU A 35 -5.22 7.47 -4.78
C LEU A 35 -4.98 7.29 -3.26
N LEU A 36 -3.71 7.28 -2.83
CA LEU A 36 -3.32 7.12 -1.42
C LEU A 36 -3.78 8.32 -0.58
N ASP A 37 -3.63 9.54 -1.09
CA ASP A 37 -4.11 10.76 -0.45
C ASP A 37 -5.64 10.75 -0.32
N ARG A 38 -6.37 10.33 -1.37
CA ARG A 38 -7.83 10.21 -1.32
C ARG A 38 -8.28 9.15 -0.31
N PHE A 39 -7.60 8.01 -0.27
CA PHE A 39 -7.86 6.92 0.67
C PHE A 39 -7.65 7.37 2.11
N ALA A 40 -6.48 7.96 2.41
CA ALA A 40 -6.17 8.49 3.74
C ALA A 40 -7.11 9.62 4.15
N GLY A 41 -7.46 10.52 3.23
CA GLY A 41 -8.42 11.60 3.44
C GLY A 41 -9.85 11.13 3.77
N ALA A 42 -10.23 9.92 3.34
CA ALA A 42 -11.49 9.28 3.73
C ALA A 42 -11.43 8.61 5.12
N CYS A 43 -10.39 8.86 5.90
CA CYS A 43 -10.10 8.24 7.20
C CYS A 43 -9.93 6.71 7.12
N LEU A 44 -9.51 6.20 5.96
CA LEU A 44 -9.09 4.81 5.76
C LEU A 44 -7.58 4.69 6.03
N ASN A 45 -7.11 3.51 6.45
CA ASN A 45 -5.75 3.41 6.98
C ASN A 45 -5.02 2.09 6.77
N ALA A 46 -5.56 1.14 5.99
CA ALA A 46 -4.90 -0.14 5.74
C ALA A 46 -4.54 -0.27 4.26
N ILE A 47 -3.25 -0.47 3.96
CA ILE A 47 -2.72 -0.59 2.61
C ILE A 47 -1.99 -1.93 2.49
N ASP A 48 -2.34 -2.70 1.46
CA ASP A 48 -1.74 -3.99 1.13
C ASP A 48 -0.75 -3.86 -0.03
N THR A 49 0.39 -4.53 0.08
CA THR A 49 1.43 -4.60 -0.95
C THR A 49 2.17 -5.95 -0.88
N ALA A 50 3.20 -6.16 -1.70
CA ALA A 50 4.06 -7.34 -1.66
C ALA A 50 5.41 -7.06 -2.32
N ASP A 51 6.43 -7.82 -1.93
CA ASP A 51 7.75 -7.83 -2.56
C ASP A 51 7.69 -8.07 -4.08
N ALA A 52 6.75 -8.91 -4.53
CA ALA A 52 6.58 -9.26 -5.93
C ALA A 52 5.78 -8.23 -6.74
N TYR A 53 5.14 -7.24 -6.10
CA TYR A 53 4.33 -6.26 -6.83
C TYR A 53 5.24 -5.18 -7.43
N SER A 54 5.35 -5.01 -8.76
CA SER A 54 4.53 -5.56 -9.86
C SER A 54 5.38 -6.24 -10.93
N ARG A 55 6.11 -7.28 -10.53
CA ARG A 55 7.11 -8.01 -11.34
C ARG A 55 6.58 -8.60 -12.66
N TRP A 56 5.28 -8.91 -12.77
CA TRP A 56 4.67 -9.43 -14.00
C TRP A 56 4.66 -8.42 -15.16
N VAL A 57 5.00 -7.16 -14.91
CA VAL A 57 5.05 -6.09 -15.92
C VAL A 57 6.45 -6.05 -16.56
N PRO A 58 6.56 -6.04 -17.90
CA PRO A 58 7.85 -5.88 -18.57
C PRO A 58 8.60 -4.64 -18.09
N GLY A 59 9.85 -4.82 -17.65
CA GLY A 59 10.71 -3.75 -17.12
C GLY A 59 10.68 -3.58 -15.60
N ASN A 60 9.69 -4.16 -14.91
CA ASN A 60 9.65 -4.20 -13.46
C ASN A 60 10.41 -5.42 -12.91
N LYS A 61 10.84 -5.33 -11.66
CA LYS A 61 11.57 -6.37 -10.93
C LYS A 61 10.82 -6.87 -9.67
N GLY A 62 9.77 -6.16 -9.26
CA GLY A 62 9.11 -6.33 -7.97
C GLY A 62 9.59 -5.28 -6.96
N GLY A 63 8.73 -4.98 -5.99
CA GLY A 63 8.95 -3.94 -4.98
C GLY A 63 8.60 -2.53 -5.47
N GLU A 64 8.10 -2.36 -6.71
CA GLU A 64 7.65 -1.06 -7.21
C GLU A 64 6.52 -0.50 -6.34
N SER A 65 5.57 -1.35 -5.94
CA SER A 65 4.46 -0.95 -5.08
C SER A 65 4.95 -0.49 -3.70
N GLU A 66 5.87 -1.25 -3.08
CA GLU A 66 6.48 -0.90 -1.79
C GLU A 66 7.27 0.42 -1.88
N THR A 67 8.02 0.61 -2.97
CA THR A 67 8.80 1.82 -3.23
C THR A 67 7.90 3.05 -3.29
N ILE A 68 6.82 2.99 -4.08
CA ILE A 68 5.86 4.09 -4.24
C ILE A 68 5.16 4.40 -2.91
N ILE A 69 4.69 3.39 -2.18
CA ILE A 69 4.05 3.58 -0.87
C ILE A 69 5.05 4.19 0.13
N GLY A 70 6.30 3.75 0.12
CA GLY A 70 7.38 4.32 0.93
C GLY A 70 7.66 5.78 0.62
N ASN A 71 7.77 6.14 -0.66
CA ASN A 71 7.95 7.51 -1.12
C ASN A 71 6.78 8.41 -0.69
N TRP A 72 5.55 7.92 -0.83
CA TRP A 72 4.35 8.64 -0.39
C TRP A 72 4.35 8.88 1.12
N MET A 73 4.60 7.84 1.92
CA MET A 73 4.64 7.99 3.39
C MET A 73 5.73 8.96 3.84
N LYS A 74 6.90 8.92 3.20
CA LYS A 74 8.00 9.86 3.45
C LYS A 74 7.61 11.29 3.09
N SER A 75 6.96 11.49 1.94
CA SER A 75 6.51 12.81 1.48
C SER A 75 5.44 13.42 2.39
N ARG A 76 4.53 12.61 2.94
CA ARG A 76 3.43 13.07 3.80
C ARG A 76 3.74 13.06 5.29
N GLY A 77 4.81 12.40 5.72
CA GLY A 77 5.18 12.26 7.13
C GLY A 77 4.09 11.58 7.97
N ASN A 78 3.38 10.60 7.39
CA ASN A 78 2.16 10.02 7.96
C ASN A 78 2.28 8.54 8.32
N ARG A 79 3.51 8.02 8.47
CA ARG A 79 3.77 6.60 8.71
C ARG A 79 3.03 6.06 9.94
N ASP A 80 2.90 6.85 10.99
CA ASP A 80 2.18 6.54 12.22
C ASP A 80 0.66 6.40 12.03
N LYS A 81 0.10 6.94 10.95
CA LYS A 81 -1.34 6.95 10.66
C LYS A 81 -1.82 5.78 9.81
N VAL A 82 -0.89 5.01 9.22
CA VAL A 82 -1.20 3.92 8.28
C VAL A 82 -0.70 2.56 8.78
N VAL A 83 -1.48 1.53 8.47
CA VAL A 83 -1.16 0.11 8.66
C VAL A 83 -0.76 -0.44 7.29
N ILE A 84 0.49 -0.87 7.17
CA ILE A 84 1.03 -1.47 5.95
C ILE A 84 1.06 -2.98 6.13
N ILE A 85 0.51 -3.69 5.16
CA ILE A 85 0.49 -5.15 5.09
C ILE A 85 1.33 -5.51 3.86
N THR A 86 2.39 -6.29 4.04
CA THR A 86 3.20 -6.81 2.93
C THR A 86 3.25 -8.33 2.96
N LYS A 87 3.69 -8.93 1.85
CA LYS A 87 3.77 -10.38 1.63
C LYS A 87 5.13 -10.70 1.03
N VAL A 88 5.63 -11.89 1.32
CA VAL A 88 6.88 -12.44 0.78
C VAL A 88 6.68 -13.88 0.35
N GLY A 89 7.62 -14.41 -0.45
CA GLY A 89 7.67 -15.83 -0.81
C GLY A 89 7.22 -16.16 -2.22
N SER A 90 6.94 -15.16 -3.05
CA SER A 90 6.82 -15.36 -4.50
C SER A 90 8.19 -15.62 -5.13
N ASP A 91 8.22 -16.23 -6.31
CA ASP A 91 9.44 -16.31 -7.11
C ASP A 91 9.87 -14.92 -7.58
N MET A 92 11.09 -14.53 -7.21
CA MET A 92 11.71 -13.24 -7.52
C MET A 92 12.82 -13.36 -8.57
N GLY A 93 12.86 -14.48 -9.29
CA GLY A 93 13.81 -14.80 -10.39
C GLY A 93 15.19 -15.21 -9.94
#